data_AF-A0A9P6EVE7-F1
#
_entry.id   AF-A0A9P6EVE7-F1
#
_cell.length_a   1.000
_cell.length_b   1.000
_cell.length_c   1.000
_cell.angle_alpha   90.00
_cell.angle_beta   90.00
_cell.angle_gamma   90.00
#
_symmetry.space_group_name_H-M   'P 1'
#
loop_
_entity.id
_entity.type
_entity.pdbx_description
1 polymer ?
#
loop_
_entity_poly.entity_id
_entity_poly.type
_entity_poly.pdbx_seq_one_letter_code
_entity_poly.pdbx_strand_id
1 'polypeptide(L)'
;MNILRPLAPATPLARSTSTASNVYNTNTTSEARRSTRKKDFQYKHGIKVHAYDNEKAPYPLSYDRTTLELDALDHKLVQHIAKSVSFASLDEPPTRVLDLGCGTGAWVIDAAKEWTDCQFVGFDLVDVQIPLRFLDPLIANRIIWRHGNFLTTKLPFEDDEFDFVHLQSIARGVPENKWGILFEEISRILRPDGTVEVVEDDIIFPTLPKWFTNALRVRPMRDPPLTMQHKSLSSYGGQSSQLSSSSSGETPPHDHALLESLHSAVYESRFINLKPLAILPSYLTTYFRAVNLGPITSFPMPPLAPIRPLPPQIGQSYAIEPALDVLERRTSMASPPPQMAGTRPVSLSFSSFSAFSIASTAATITESKYSQPSRPRTSSEPFAPFNDHSSLLSSTTTLRDDITTQPLPHRFTLDDETVASVKGVKNLPAISFHRQQVETLSERSLAMQLYRSYQAVLACEEAMWEELKDRIRNRRDELIPFRWDDDEELEELQSRNKFEKLIERYRTDMQTRISFWCSLEDFGWESPAREPLSKAELVEEERLRECMIEARKQATMEELLSTCRSVRVAIGQKP
;
A
#
# COMPACT_ATOMS: atom_id res chain seq x y z
N MET A 1 -61.66 12.83 -84.72
CA MET A 1 -62.38 12.69 -83.44
C MET A 1 -61.87 11.44 -82.73
N ASN A 2 -61.55 11.60 -81.44
CA ASN A 2 -61.25 10.60 -80.39
C ASN A 2 -60.03 9.65 -80.48
N ILE A 3 -59.01 10.01 -79.69
CA ILE A 3 -58.39 9.32 -78.53
C ILE A 3 -58.12 7.80 -78.64
N LEU A 4 -56.84 7.40 -78.53
CA LEU A 4 -56.26 6.62 -77.41
C LEU A 4 -54.73 6.43 -77.61
N ARG A 5 -53.98 6.64 -76.52
CA ARG A 5 -52.51 6.46 -76.29
C ARG A 5 -52.33 5.32 -75.25
N PRO A 6 -51.12 4.89 -74.85
CA PRO A 6 -49.82 4.75 -75.55
C PRO A 6 -49.06 3.44 -75.15
N LEU A 7 -47.88 3.18 -75.72
CA LEU A 7 -46.78 2.47 -75.06
C LEU A 7 -45.44 2.99 -75.62
N ALA A 8 -44.58 3.47 -74.73
CA ALA A 8 -43.35 4.21 -75.05
C ALA A 8 -42.10 3.30 -75.00
N PRO A 9 -41.10 3.54 -75.87
CA PRO A 9 -39.83 2.82 -75.90
C PRO A 9 -38.66 3.62 -75.26
N ALA A 10 -37.50 2.97 -75.26
CA ALA A 10 -36.28 3.27 -74.51
C ALA A 10 -35.29 4.28 -75.15
N THR A 11 -34.51 4.92 -74.26
CA THR A 11 -33.12 5.47 -74.35
C THR A 11 -32.76 6.54 -75.41
N PRO A 12 -31.95 7.58 -75.06
CA PRO A 12 -30.47 7.45 -75.10
C PRO A 12 -29.64 8.34 -74.12
N LEU A 13 -28.30 8.18 -74.23
CA LEU A 13 -27.15 8.68 -73.44
C LEU A 13 -26.89 10.20 -73.40
N ALA A 14 -26.29 10.73 -72.31
CA ALA A 14 -24.89 11.25 -72.24
C ALA A 14 -24.57 12.25 -71.08
N ARG A 15 -23.33 12.13 -70.54
CA ARG A 15 -22.40 13.12 -69.94
C ARG A 15 -22.55 13.71 -68.51
N SER A 16 -21.56 13.33 -67.69
CA SER A 16 -20.73 14.06 -66.69
C SER A 16 -21.34 15.12 -65.73
N THR A 17 -21.18 14.89 -64.41
CA THR A 17 -20.48 15.77 -63.44
C THR A 17 -20.42 15.14 -62.03
N SER A 18 -19.35 15.49 -61.31
CA SER A 18 -19.01 15.34 -59.88
C SER A 18 -20.03 14.77 -58.87
N THR A 19 -19.57 13.86 -58.00
CA THR A 19 -19.60 14.03 -56.52
C THR A 19 -18.89 12.86 -55.82
N ALA A 20 -18.09 13.17 -54.81
CA ALA A 20 -17.46 12.22 -53.92
C ALA A 20 -18.51 11.55 -53.01
N SER A 21 -18.38 10.24 -52.78
CA SER A 21 -18.91 9.58 -51.58
C SER A 21 -18.27 8.21 -51.36
N ASN A 22 -17.75 8.05 -50.14
CA ASN A 22 -17.20 6.82 -49.58
C ASN A 22 -18.16 5.64 -49.69
N VAL A 23 -17.68 4.51 -50.20
CA VAL A 23 -18.35 3.22 -50.04
C VAL A 23 -17.45 2.32 -49.20
N TYR A 24 -17.87 2.16 -47.93
CA TYR A 24 -17.43 1.09 -47.06
C TYR A 24 -17.83 -0.25 -47.67
N ASN A 25 -16.85 -1.06 -48.07
CA ASN A 25 -17.11 -2.46 -48.41
C ASN A 25 -17.22 -3.27 -47.12
N THR A 26 -18.46 -3.59 -46.77
CA THR A 26 -18.80 -4.65 -45.83
C THR A 26 -18.80 -5.97 -46.60
N ASN A 27 -17.97 -6.93 -46.17
CA ASN A 27 -18.31 -8.35 -46.23
C ASN A 27 -17.39 -9.14 -45.29
N THR A 28 -17.92 -9.22 -44.07
CA THR A 28 -17.78 -10.24 -43.05
C THR A 28 -17.51 -11.64 -43.63
N THR A 29 -16.32 -12.19 -43.36
CA THR A 29 -16.15 -13.63 -43.17
C THR A 29 -15.73 -13.85 -41.73
N SER A 30 -16.66 -14.42 -40.98
CA SER A 30 -16.64 -14.65 -39.55
C SER A 30 -15.74 -15.82 -39.20
N GLU A 31 -14.43 -15.57 -39.17
CA GLU A 31 -13.45 -16.40 -38.44
C GLU A 31 -12.72 -15.55 -37.38
N ALA A 32 -13.47 -14.73 -36.65
CA ALA A 32 -13.04 -14.34 -35.32
C ALA A 32 -13.07 -15.62 -34.47
N ARG A 33 -11.90 -16.25 -34.30
CA ARG A 33 -11.67 -17.24 -33.25
C ARG A 33 -12.27 -16.65 -31.98
N ARG A 34 -13.38 -17.24 -31.55
CA ARG A 34 -14.06 -16.95 -30.29
C ARG A 34 -13.11 -17.42 -29.19
N SER A 35 -12.07 -16.63 -28.94
CA SER A 35 -11.26 -16.74 -27.74
C SER A 35 -12.26 -16.57 -26.60
N THR A 36 -12.55 -17.66 -25.91
CA THR A 36 -13.26 -17.62 -24.63
C THR A 36 -12.51 -16.59 -23.78
N ARG A 37 -13.05 -15.38 -23.65
CA ARG A 37 -12.53 -14.34 -22.75
C ARG A 37 -12.38 -15.01 -21.39
N LYS A 38 -11.15 -15.42 -21.05
CA LYS A 38 -10.84 -15.80 -19.68
C LYS A 38 -11.18 -14.56 -18.85
N LYS A 39 -11.93 -14.74 -17.77
CA LYS A 39 -12.18 -13.62 -16.86
C LYS A 39 -10.82 -13.26 -16.27
N ASP A 40 -10.33 -12.05 -16.51
CA ASP A 40 -9.05 -11.59 -15.97
C ASP A 40 -9.09 -11.46 -14.43
N PHE A 41 -10.31 -11.36 -13.87
CA PHE A 41 -10.55 -11.16 -12.45
C PHE A 41 -11.47 -12.21 -11.83
N GLN A 42 -11.28 -12.42 -10.53
CA GLN A 42 -12.18 -13.12 -9.62
C GLN A 42 -12.35 -12.29 -8.34
N TYR A 43 -13.42 -12.55 -7.59
CA TYR A 43 -13.67 -11.91 -6.31
C TYR A 43 -13.52 -12.91 -5.19
N LYS A 44 -12.64 -12.63 -4.23
CA LYS A 44 -12.45 -13.42 -3.00
C LYS A 44 -12.86 -12.57 -1.82
N HIS A 45 -13.89 -13.00 -1.08
CA HIS A 45 -14.46 -12.23 0.05
C HIS A 45 -14.79 -10.76 -0.29
N GLY A 46 -15.23 -10.49 -1.53
CA GLY A 46 -15.54 -9.14 -2.01
C GLY A 46 -14.34 -8.35 -2.54
N ILE A 47 -13.11 -8.83 -2.35
CA ILE A 47 -11.88 -8.23 -2.86
C ILE A 47 -11.61 -8.69 -4.29
N LYS A 48 -11.34 -7.73 -5.19
CA LYS A 48 -11.07 -8.00 -6.60
C LYS A 48 -9.60 -8.43 -6.78
N VAL A 49 -9.35 -9.65 -7.26
CA VAL A 49 -8.00 -10.17 -7.55
C VAL A 49 -7.93 -10.72 -8.97
N HIS A 50 -6.73 -10.97 -9.50
CA HIS A 50 -6.60 -11.63 -10.80
C HIS A 50 -7.06 -13.09 -10.74
N ALA A 51 -7.51 -13.64 -11.87
CA ALA A 51 -7.99 -15.02 -11.96
C ALA A 51 -6.91 -16.05 -12.31
N TYR A 52 -5.68 -15.63 -12.59
CA TYR A 52 -4.57 -16.52 -12.91
C TYR A 52 -4.13 -17.36 -11.70
N ASP A 53 -3.65 -18.58 -11.97
CA ASP A 53 -3.01 -19.43 -10.96
C ASP A 53 -1.73 -18.76 -10.45
N ASN A 54 -1.43 -18.91 -9.15
CA ASN A 54 -0.24 -18.33 -8.52
C ASN A 54 1.08 -18.75 -9.20
N GLU A 55 1.15 -19.99 -9.74
CA GLU A 55 2.32 -20.48 -10.48
C GLU A 55 2.57 -19.72 -11.79
N LYS A 56 1.50 -19.21 -12.41
CA LYS A 56 1.59 -18.47 -13.68
C LYS A 56 1.73 -16.97 -13.44
N ALA A 57 0.98 -16.45 -12.48
CA ALA A 57 1.04 -15.04 -12.08
C ALA A 57 1.06 -14.99 -10.54
N PRO A 58 2.25 -14.80 -9.93
CA PRO A 58 2.40 -14.79 -8.48
C PRO A 58 2.06 -13.42 -7.84
N TYR A 59 1.42 -12.50 -8.55
CA TYR A 59 1.11 -11.17 -8.02
C TYR A 59 0.07 -11.26 -6.87
N PRO A 60 0.37 -10.81 -5.63
CA PRO A 60 -0.53 -11.03 -4.49
C PRO A 60 -1.56 -9.94 -4.24
N LEU A 61 -1.39 -8.76 -4.84
CA LEU A 61 -2.19 -7.60 -4.49
C LEU A 61 -3.56 -7.61 -5.18
N SER A 62 -4.55 -7.00 -4.51
CA SER A 62 -5.86 -6.72 -5.08
C SER A 62 -5.83 -5.60 -6.12
N TYR A 63 -6.90 -5.55 -6.93
CA TYR A 63 -7.16 -4.53 -7.93
C TYR A 63 -8.32 -3.63 -7.50
N ASP A 64 -8.43 -3.37 -6.20
CA ASP A 64 -9.41 -2.44 -5.67
C ASP A 64 -9.01 -1.00 -6.01
N ARG A 65 -10.01 -0.11 -5.96
CA ARG A 65 -9.84 1.30 -6.34
C ARG A 65 -8.67 1.96 -5.60
N THR A 66 -8.58 1.76 -4.28
CA THR A 66 -7.52 2.37 -3.46
C THR A 66 -6.13 1.91 -3.87
N THR A 67 -5.96 0.62 -4.17
CA THR A 67 -4.67 0.07 -4.64
C THR A 67 -4.25 0.71 -5.96
N LEU A 68 -5.16 0.79 -6.93
CA LEU A 68 -4.90 1.37 -8.25
C LEU A 68 -4.67 2.89 -8.20
N GLU A 69 -5.40 3.61 -7.36
CA GLU A 69 -5.21 5.06 -7.17
C GLU A 69 -3.86 5.36 -6.52
N LEU A 70 -3.43 4.55 -5.55
CA LEU A 70 -2.14 4.71 -4.89
C LEU A 70 -0.96 4.44 -5.82
N ASP A 71 -1.10 3.49 -6.75
CA ASP A 71 -0.12 3.25 -7.80
C ASP A 71 0.03 4.48 -8.72
N ALA A 72 -1.10 5.07 -9.16
CA ALA A 72 -1.08 6.30 -9.94
C ALA A 72 -0.51 7.51 -9.17
N LEU A 73 -0.79 7.62 -7.87
CA LEU A 73 -0.19 8.66 -7.01
C LEU A 73 1.31 8.48 -6.83
N ASP A 74 1.79 7.23 -6.82
CA ASP A 74 3.21 6.95 -6.72
C ASP A 74 3.97 7.33 -7.97
N HIS A 75 3.39 7.08 -9.15
CA HIS A 75 3.91 7.63 -10.38
C HIS A 75 4.07 9.16 -10.31
N LYS A 76 3.13 9.88 -9.67
CA LYS A 76 3.25 11.34 -9.49
C LYS A 76 4.38 11.74 -8.56
N LEU A 77 4.67 10.96 -7.52
CA LEU A 77 5.85 11.17 -6.70
C LEU A 77 7.13 10.98 -7.51
N VAL A 78 7.22 9.89 -8.27
CA VAL A 78 8.37 9.61 -9.14
C VAL A 78 8.59 10.73 -10.14
N GLN A 79 7.53 11.16 -10.84
CA GLN A 79 7.57 12.29 -11.78
C GLN A 79 8.01 13.60 -11.11
N HIS A 80 7.55 13.86 -9.88
CA HIS A 80 7.97 15.03 -9.12
C HIS A 80 9.48 15.01 -8.81
N ILE A 81 10.01 13.85 -8.38
CA ILE A 81 11.44 13.69 -8.08
C ILE A 81 12.29 13.79 -9.35
N ALA A 82 11.84 13.19 -10.45
CA ALA A 82 12.53 13.22 -11.73
C ALA A 82 12.40 14.56 -12.48
N LYS A 83 11.41 15.41 -12.11
CA LYS A 83 10.98 16.60 -12.88
C LYS A 83 10.63 16.32 -14.35
N SER A 84 10.39 15.06 -14.67
CA SER A 84 10.09 14.52 -15.99
C SER A 84 9.40 13.16 -15.79
N VAL A 85 8.85 12.59 -16.84
CA VAL A 85 8.33 11.22 -16.85
C VAL A 85 9.41 10.14 -16.74
N SER A 86 10.70 10.51 -16.87
CA SER A 86 11.83 9.58 -16.77
C SER A 86 13.00 10.18 -16.00
N PHE A 87 13.77 9.33 -15.32
CA PHE A 87 15.06 9.70 -14.73
C PHE A 87 16.21 9.65 -15.74
N ALA A 88 16.02 9.06 -16.92
CA ALA A 88 17.03 9.03 -17.97
C ALA A 88 17.21 10.43 -18.57
N SER A 89 18.44 10.95 -18.56
CA SER A 89 18.84 12.07 -19.41
C SER A 89 18.92 11.59 -20.86
N LEU A 90 17.85 11.77 -21.63
CA LEU A 90 17.80 11.46 -23.06
C LEU A 90 18.16 12.71 -23.87
N ASP A 91 19.02 12.57 -24.89
CA ASP A 91 19.38 13.67 -25.80
C ASP A 91 18.16 14.15 -26.61
N GLU A 92 17.33 13.20 -27.03
CA GLU A 92 16.07 13.41 -27.72
C GLU A 92 14.99 12.48 -27.13
N PRO A 93 13.71 12.89 -27.12
CA PRO A 93 12.62 12.00 -26.73
C PRO A 93 12.61 10.70 -27.56
N PRO A 94 12.24 9.55 -26.97
CA PRO A 94 12.14 8.30 -27.71
C PRO A 94 11.01 8.38 -28.73
N THR A 95 11.08 7.56 -29.78
CA THR A 95 10.04 7.47 -30.82
C THR A 95 9.06 6.31 -30.56
N ARG A 96 9.53 5.24 -29.89
CA ARG A 96 8.70 4.11 -29.51
C ARG A 96 9.06 3.57 -28.13
N VAL A 97 8.06 3.54 -27.24
CA VAL A 97 8.21 3.21 -25.81
C VAL A 97 7.32 2.03 -25.43
N LEU A 98 7.84 1.15 -24.59
CA LEU A 98 7.07 0.13 -23.88
C LEU A 98 7.06 0.45 -22.38
N ASP A 99 5.88 0.46 -21.77
CA ASP A 99 5.72 0.39 -20.32
C ASP A 99 5.28 -1.02 -19.94
N LEU A 100 6.14 -1.76 -19.25
CA LEU A 100 5.93 -3.17 -18.93
C LEU A 100 5.45 -3.32 -17.48
N GLY A 101 4.26 -3.90 -17.31
CA GLY A 101 3.52 -3.84 -16.05
C GLY A 101 2.87 -2.46 -15.84
N CYS A 102 2.25 -1.90 -16.89
CA CYS A 102 1.82 -0.50 -16.92
C CYS A 102 0.67 -0.15 -15.94
N GLY A 103 0.08 -1.12 -15.25
CA GLY A 103 -0.98 -0.91 -14.28
C GLY A 103 -2.14 -0.15 -14.91
N THR A 104 -2.56 0.96 -14.30
CA THR A 104 -3.65 1.82 -14.83
C THR A 104 -3.29 2.58 -16.12
N GLY A 105 -2.02 2.56 -16.54
CA GLY A 105 -1.50 3.31 -17.68
C GLY A 105 -1.22 4.78 -17.37
N ALA A 106 -1.20 5.18 -16.08
CA ALA A 106 -0.98 6.57 -15.67
C ALA A 106 0.34 7.13 -16.21
N TRP A 107 1.44 6.37 -16.08
CA TRP A 107 2.75 6.74 -16.60
C TRP A 107 2.71 6.96 -18.11
N VAL A 108 2.19 6.00 -18.88
CA VAL A 108 2.08 6.09 -20.35
C VAL A 108 1.33 7.35 -20.80
N ILE A 109 0.26 7.72 -20.09
CA ILE A 109 -0.54 8.90 -20.44
C ILE A 109 0.22 10.19 -20.20
N ASP A 110 0.96 10.28 -19.09
CA ASP A 110 1.75 11.46 -18.79
C ASP A 110 3.01 11.52 -19.67
N ALA A 111 3.65 10.39 -19.96
CA ALA A 111 4.72 10.28 -20.94
C ALA A 111 4.26 10.69 -22.34
N ALA A 112 3.05 10.33 -22.75
CA ALA A 112 2.50 10.78 -24.02
C ALA A 112 2.24 12.30 -24.05
N LYS A 113 1.96 12.96 -22.92
CA LYS A 113 1.86 14.43 -22.88
C LYS A 113 3.22 15.11 -23.02
N GLU A 114 4.27 14.51 -22.48
CA GLU A 114 5.62 15.06 -22.50
C GLU A 114 6.37 14.76 -23.82
N TRP A 115 6.29 13.52 -24.31
CA TRP A 115 6.91 13.09 -25.57
C TRP A 115 5.85 13.02 -26.68
N THR A 116 5.65 14.17 -27.33
CA THR A 116 4.55 14.39 -28.28
C THR A 116 4.64 13.57 -29.57
N ASP A 117 5.86 13.23 -30.00
CA ASP A 117 6.12 12.50 -31.24
C ASP A 117 6.43 11.01 -31.01
N CYS A 118 6.12 10.50 -29.83
CA CYS A 118 6.36 9.11 -29.43
C CYS A 118 5.10 8.24 -29.54
N GLN A 119 5.27 6.97 -29.94
CA GLN A 119 4.27 5.90 -29.83
C GLN A 119 4.50 5.08 -28.56
N PHE A 120 3.42 4.71 -27.88
CA PHE A 120 3.46 4.02 -26.61
C PHE A 120 2.70 2.70 -26.67
N VAL A 121 3.31 1.68 -26.08
CA VAL A 121 2.65 0.42 -25.75
C VAL A 121 2.63 0.28 -24.24
N GLY A 122 1.46 0.16 -23.63
CA GLY A 122 1.33 -0.28 -22.25
C GLY A 122 1.01 -1.78 -22.24
N PHE A 123 1.83 -2.58 -21.59
CA PHE A 123 1.64 -4.02 -21.49
C PHE A 123 1.38 -4.42 -20.03
N ASP A 124 0.27 -5.07 -19.75
CA ASP A 124 -0.08 -5.53 -18.40
C ASP A 124 -0.69 -6.94 -18.40
N LEU A 125 -0.74 -7.57 -17.23
CA LEU A 125 -1.38 -8.86 -17.04
C LEU A 125 -2.90 -8.79 -17.25
N VAL A 126 -3.52 -7.67 -16.84
CA VAL A 126 -4.97 -7.51 -16.80
C VAL A 126 -5.43 -6.15 -17.36
N ASP A 127 -6.68 -6.11 -17.82
CA ASP A 127 -7.30 -4.88 -18.35
C ASP A 127 -7.84 -4.00 -17.21
N VAL A 128 -6.99 -3.09 -16.72
CA VAL A 128 -7.34 -2.05 -15.73
C VAL A 128 -7.06 -0.62 -16.21
N GLN A 129 -6.60 -0.47 -17.44
CA GLN A 129 -6.20 0.82 -17.99
C GLN A 129 -7.43 1.70 -18.27
N ILE A 130 -7.24 3.03 -18.26
CA ILE A 130 -8.30 3.93 -18.70
C ILE A 130 -8.65 3.68 -20.17
N PRO A 131 -9.94 3.55 -20.53
CA PRO A 131 -10.33 3.41 -21.93
C PRO A 131 -9.90 4.64 -22.73
N LEU A 132 -9.12 4.43 -23.80
CA LEU A 132 -8.52 5.49 -24.62
C LEU A 132 -9.53 6.52 -25.16
N ARG A 133 -10.79 6.11 -25.36
CA ARG A 133 -11.89 7.01 -25.78
C ARG A 133 -12.20 8.15 -24.80
N PHE A 134 -11.72 8.06 -23.56
CA PHE A 134 -11.87 9.12 -22.55
C PHE A 134 -10.68 10.09 -22.52
N LEU A 135 -9.65 9.85 -23.34
CA LEU A 135 -8.49 10.72 -23.48
C LEU A 135 -8.64 11.65 -24.69
N ASP A 136 -7.82 12.71 -24.73
CA ASP A 136 -7.68 13.54 -25.93
C ASP A 136 -7.23 12.68 -27.11
N PRO A 137 -7.87 12.79 -28.30
CA PRO A 137 -7.49 12.01 -29.48
C PRO A 137 -6.00 12.10 -29.86
N LEU A 138 -5.34 13.25 -29.65
CA LEU A 138 -3.92 13.44 -29.95
C LEU A 138 -3.00 12.60 -29.05
N ILE A 139 -3.48 12.26 -27.85
CA ILE A 139 -2.79 11.35 -26.91
C ILE A 139 -3.23 9.91 -27.21
N ALA A 140 -4.55 9.67 -27.30
CA ALA A 140 -5.13 8.34 -27.47
C ALA A 140 -4.61 7.62 -28.73
N ASN A 141 -4.45 8.34 -29.85
CA ASN A 141 -4.00 7.76 -31.12
C ASN A 141 -2.55 7.24 -31.09
N ARG A 142 -1.78 7.59 -30.07
CA ARG A 142 -0.38 7.17 -29.91
C ARG A 142 -0.21 6.08 -28.86
N ILE A 143 -1.27 5.65 -28.19
CA ILE A 143 -1.22 4.66 -27.11
C ILE A 143 -1.91 3.37 -27.56
N ILE A 144 -1.26 2.23 -27.29
CA ILE A 144 -1.83 0.90 -27.49
C ILE A 144 -1.74 0.12 -26.18
N TRP A 145 -2.89 -0.31 -25.67
CA TRP A 145 -2.95 -1.26 -24.55
C TRP A 145 -2.82 -2.70 -25.06
N ARG A 146 -1.93 -3.47 -24.45
CA ARG A 146 -1.71 -4.90 -24.71
C ARG A 146 -1.78 -5.67 -23.40
N HIS A 147 -2.33 -6.88 -23.47
CA HIS A 147 -2.50 -7.73 -22.29
C HIS A 147 -1.86 -9.10 -22.51
N GLY A 148 -1.11 -9.56 -21.53
CA GLY A 148 -0.46 -10.86 -21.56
C GLY A 148 0.40 -11.11 -20.32
N ASN A 149 0.90 -12.34 -20.20
CA ASN A 149 1.71 -12.74 -19.07
C ASN A 149 3.16 -12.95 -19.51
N PHE A 150 4.00 -11.94 -19.28
CA PHE A 150 5.42 -11.96 -19.64
C PHE A 150 6.27 -12.99 -18.84
N LEU A 151 5.73 -13.62 -17.79
CA LEU A 151 6.41 -14.69 -17.05
C LEU A 151 6.24 -16.08 -17.69
N THR A 152 5.21 -16.24 -18.51
CA THR A 152 4.82 -17.54 -19.10
C THR A 152 4.89 -17.55 -20.62
N THR A 153 4.81 -16.38 -21.25
CA THR A 153 4.86 -16.21 -22.70
C THR A 153 5.86 -15.14 -23.07
N LYS A 154 6.63 -15.40 -24.12
CA LYS A 154 7.49 -14.41 -24.78
C LYS A 154 6.69 -13.16 -25.14
N LEU A 155 7.29 -11.97 -25.03
CA LEU A 155 6.61 -10.74 -25.39
C LEU A 155 6.29 -10.73 -26.89
N PRO A 156 5.08 -10.30 -27.30
CA PRO A 156 4.62 -10.36 -28.69
C PRO A 156 5.15 -9.17 -29.51
N PHE A 157 6.45 -8.92 -29.40
CA PHE A 157 7.16 -7.81 -30.03
C PHE A 157 8.37 -8.35 -30.79
N GLU A 158 8.68 -7.71 -31.90
CA GLU A 158 9.85 -8.02 -32.72
C GLU A 158 11.14 -7.66 -31.97
N ASP A 159 12.26 -8.18 -32.46
CA ASP A 159 13.58 -7.76 -31.99
C ASP A 159 13.80 -6.28 -32.35
N ASP A 160 14.52 -5.54 -31.50
CA ASP A 160 14.89 -4.14 -31.75
C ASP A 160 13.72 -3.16 -32.01
N GLU A 161 12.54 -3.45 -31.46
CA GLU A 161 11.30 -2.67 -31.70
C GLU A 161 11.21 -1.37 -30.89
N PHE A 162 11.79 -1.30 -29.69
CA PHE A 162 11.61 -0.17 -28.76
C PHE A 162 12.89 0.63 -28.51
N ASP A 163 12.76 1.94 -28.39
CA ASP A 163 13.85 2.84 -28.01
C ASP A 163 14.03 2.92 -26.49
N PHE A 164 12.93 2.73 -25.78
CA PHE A 164 12.86 2.87 -24.33
C PHE A 164 11.88 1.86 -23.75
N VAL A 165 12.29 1.17 -22.69
CA VAL A 165 11.43 0.29 -21.88
C VAL A 165 11.41 0.80 -20.45
N HIS A 166 10.22 1.12 -19.97
CA HIS A 166 9.95 1.54 -18.59
C HIS A 166 9.38 0.36 -17.79
N LEU A 167 9.85 0.22 -16.54
CA LEU A 167 9.32 -0.70 -15.55
C LEU A 167 9.19 0.02 -14.22
N GLN A 168 8.02 -0.05 -13.59
CA GLN A 168 7.82 0.50 -12.25
C GLN A 168 7.02 -0.47 -11.38
N SER A 169 7.53 -0.76 -10.18
CA SER A 169 6.83 -1.52 -9.13
C SER A 169 6.35 -2.92 -9.54
N ILE A 170 7.05 -3.59 -10.46
CA ILE A 170 6.68 -4.94 -10.91
C ILE A 170 7.27 -6.04 -10.04
N ALA A 171 8.24 -5.73 -9.17
CA ALA A 171 8.92 -6.73 -8.34
C ALA A 171 7.98 -7.56 -7.46
N ARG A 172 6.82 -7.00 -7.09
CA ARG A 172 5.76 -7.70 -6.34
C ARG A 172 5.07 -8.81 -7.14
N GLY A 173 5.34 -8.93 -8.44
CA GLY A 173 4.79 -9.96 -9.32
C GLY A 173 5.83 -10.80 -10.04
N VAL A 174 7.14 -10.54 -9.87
CA VAL A 174 8.22 -11.22 -10.59
C VAL A 174 9.02 -12.10 -9.62
N PRO A 175 8.99 -13.44 -9.80
CA PRO A 175 9.86 -14.33 -9.04
C PRO A 175 11.34 -14.03 -9.27
N GLU A 176 12.17 -14.24 -8.25
CA GLU A 176 13.60 -13.92 -8.28
C GLU A 176 14.33 -14.62 -9.44
N ASN A 177 14.01 -15.88 -9.71
CA ASN A 177 14.59 -16.67 -10.80
C ASN A 177 14.08 -16.29 -12.19
N LYS A 178 13.13 -15.35 -12.31
CA LYS A 178 12.56 -14.91 -13.59
C LYS A 178 13.15 -13.59 -14.07
N TRP A 179 13.84 -12.83 -13.23
CA TRP A 179 14.46 -11.55 -13.61
C TRP A 179 15.46 -11.68 -14.76
N GLY A 180 16.29 -12.73 -14.76
CA GLY A 180 17.24 -12.95 -15.85
C GLY A 180 16.56 -13.13 -17.21
N ILE A 181 15.55 -14.00 -17.27
CA ILE A 181 14.76 -14.26 -18.49
C ILE A 181 14.02 -12.98 -18.92
N LEU A 182 13.48 -12.22 -17.96
CA LEU A 182 12.78 -10.97 -18.24
C LEU A 182 13.72 -9.92 -18.84
N PHE A 183 14.90 -9.72 -18.27
CA PHE A 183 15.87 -8.76 -18.81
C PHE A 183 16.51 -9.21 -20.11
N GLU A 184 16.69 -10.51 -20.34
CA GLU A 184 17.06 -11.05 -21.65
C GLU A 184 16.01 -10.69 -22.71
N GLU A 185 14.73 -10.89 -22.38
CA GLU A 185 13.62 -10.56 -23.27
C GLU A 185 13.47 -9.04 -23.50
N ILE A 186 13.71 -8.22 -22.48
CA ILE A 186 13.73 -6.75 -22.62
C ILE A 186 14.91 -6.31 -23.50
N SER A 187 16.09 -6.91 -23.31
CA SER A 187 17.26 -6.65 -24.16
C SER A 187 16.98 -7.02 -25.61
N ARG A 188 16.27 -8.13 -25.87
CA ARG A 188 15.87 -8.53 -27.23
C ARG A 188 15.00 -7.47 -27.92
N ILE A 189 13.97 -6.95 -27.26
CA ILE A 189 13.00 -6.02 -27.87
C ILE A 189 13.48 -4.56 -27.90
N LEU A 190 14.48 -4.21 -27.09
CA LEU A 190 15.12 -2.90 -27.18
C LEU A 190 15.98 -2.85 -28.45
N ARG A 191 15.99 -1.73 -29.16
CA ARG A 191 16.97 -1.48 -30.23
C ARG A 191 18.39 -1.35 -29.65
N PRO A 192 19.46 -1.50 -30.45
CA PRO A 192 20.80 -1.16 -30.00
C PRO A 192 20.84 0.28 -29.47
N ASP A 193 21.53 0.51 -28.36
CA ASP A 193 21.53 1.79 -27.62
C ASP A 193 20.19 2.20 -26.99
N GLY A 194 19.16 1.38 -27.10
CA GLY A 194 17.88 1.56 -26.42
C GLY A 194 18.05 1.52 -24.89
N THR A 195 17.22 2.27 -24.18
CA THR A 195 17.33 2.46 -22.72
C THR A 195 16.28 1.65 -21.98
N VAL A 196 16.67 1.00 -20.89
CA VAL A 196 15.74 0.44 -19.89
C VAL A 196 15.81 1.27 -18.62
N GLU A 197 14.65 1.63 -18.08
CA GLU A 197 14.51 2.29 -16.78
C GLU A 197 13.67 1.43 -15.84
N VAL A 198 14.19 1.19 -14.64
CA VAL A 198 13.56 0.36 -13.61
C VAL A 198 13.43 1.17 -12.33
N VAL A 199 12.21 1.37 -11.85
CA VAL A 199 11.91 2.04 -10.58
C VAL A 199 11.20 1.05 -9.65
N GLU A 200 11.88 0.63 -8.60
CA GLU A 200 11.38 -0.42 -7.70
C GLU A 200 11.46 -0.01 -6.24
N ASP A 201 10.69 -0.69 -5.40
CA ASP A 201 10.67 -0.52 -3.96
C ASP A 201 10.90 -1.85 -3.22
N ASP A 202 11.50 -1.78 -2.03
CA ASP A 202 11.54 -2.95 -1.16
C ASP A 202 10.14 -3.29 -0.63
N ILE A 203 9.88 -4.58 -0.44
CA ILE A 203 8.61 -5.09 0.08
C ILE A 203 8.69 -5.11 1.60
N ILE A 204 8.27 -4.01 2.23
CA ILE A 204 8.38 -3.80 3.67
C ILE A 204 6.99 -3.93 4.34
N PHE A 205 6.91 -4.70 5.43
CA PHE A 205 5.78 -4.63 6.36
C PHE A 205 6.05 -3.53 7.39
N PRO A 206 5.27 -2.44 7.43
CA PRO A 206 5.50 -1.39 8.41
C PRO A 206 5.11 -1.88 9.81
N THR A 207 6.09 -1.97 10.70
CA THR A 207 5.89 -2.43 12.08
C THR A 207 5.75 -1.24 13.04
N LEU A 208 4.72 -1.28 13.89
CA LEU A 208 4.53 -0.31 14.96
C LEU A 208 5.20 -0.79 16.25
N PRO A 209 5.95 0.07 16.95
CA PRO A 209 6.66 -0.33 18.16
C PRO A 209 5.68 -0.60 19.32
N LYS A 210 6.05 -1.54 20.19
CA LYS A 210 5.20 -1.99 21.32
C LYS A 210 4.80 -0.85 22.25
N TRP A 211 5.70 0.10 22.53
CA TRP A 211 5.36 1.23 23.40
C TRP A 211 4.20 2.05 22.82
N PHE A 212 4.14 2.21 21.50
CA PHE A 212 3.07 2.95 20.82
C PHE A 212 1.76 2.20 20.91
N THR A 213 1.78 0.94 20.53
CA THR A 213 0.59 0.11 20.47
C THR A 213 0.05 -0.27 21.84
N ASN A 214 0.91 -0.44 22.86
CA ASN A 214 0.48 -0.64 24.24
C ASN A 214 -0.26 0.59 24.78
N ALA A 215 0.22 1.80 24.49
CA ALA A 215 -0.45 3.04 24.90
C ALA A 215 -1.89 3.14 24.37
N LEU A 216 -2.14 2.66 23.15
CA LEU A 216 -3.48 2.60 22.56
C LEU A 216 -4.44 1.62 23.26
N ARG A 217 -3.92 0.68 24.06
CA ARG A 217 -4.69 -0.47 24.58
C ARG A 217 -4.78 -0.56 26.10
N VAL A 218 -4.13 0.35 26.83
CA VAL A 218 -4.33 0.47 28.27
C VAL A 218 -5.83 0.68 28.51
N ARG A 219 -6.48 -0.22 29.26
CA ARG A 219 -7.89 -0.08 29.67
C ARG A 219 -7.97 0.58 31.05
N PRO A 220 -9.06 1.29 31.38
CA PRO A 220 -9.28 1.73 32.76
C PRO A 220 -9.31 0.52 33.69
N MET A 221 -8.46 0.54 34.73
CA MET A 221 -8.65 -0.38 35.85
C MET A 221 -10.02 -0.09 36.45
N ARG A 222 -10.91 -1.08 36.45
CA ARG A 222 -11.99 -1.08 37.44
C ARG A 222 -11.32 -1.29 38.77
N ASP A 223 -11.28 -0.26 39.61
CA ASP A 223 -10.96 -0.46 41.02
C ASP A 223 -11.85 -1.60 41.54
N PRO A 224 -11.28 -2.63 42.21
CA PRO A 224 -12.09 -3.62 42.86
C PRO A 224 -13.02 -2.90 43.85
N PRO A 225 -14.31 -3.25 43.92
CA PRO A 225 -15.24 -2.58 44.80
C PRO A 225 -14.68 -2.61 46.22
N LEU A 226 -14.54 -1.42 46.81
CA LEU A 226 -14.13 -1.20 48.20
C LEU A 226 -15.04 -2.00 49.12
N THR A 227 -14.64 -3.23 49.41
CA THR A 227 -15.31 -4.05 50.42
C THR A 227 -14.84 -3.52 51.76
N MET A 228 -15.79 -2.99 52.52
CA MET A 228 -15.61 -2.46 53.87
C MET A 228 -14.73 -3.40 54.71
N GLN A 229 -13.59 -2.87 55.16
CA GLN A 229 -12.66 -3.54 56.06
C GLN A 229 -13.34 -3.79 57.40
N HIS A 230 -13.65 -5.05 57.71
CA HIS A 230 -13.75 -5.49 59.09
C HIS A 230 -12.35 -5.91 59.55
N LYS A 231 -11.74 -5.09 60.42
CA LYS A 231 -10.44 -5.37 61.04
C LYS A 231 -10.53 -6.66 61.86
N SER A 232 -9.63 -7.59 61.59
CA SER A 232 -9.20 -8.61 62.55
C SER A 232 -7.72 -8.88 62.32
N LEU A 233 -6.88 -8.41 63.26
CA LEU A 233 -5.44 -8.64 63.26
C LEU A 233 -5.14 -10.12 63.53
N SER A 234 -4.36 -10.76 62.65
CA SER A 234 -3.32 -11.71 63.08
C SER A 234 -2.21 -11.76 62.04
N SER A 235 -0.99 -11.62 62.55
CA SER A 235 0.30 -11.57 61.88
C SER A 235 0.76 -12.97 61.47
N TYR A 236 1.34 -13.14 60.27
CA TYR A 236 2.75 -13.51 60.05
C TYR A 236 3.05 -13.77 58.56
N GLY A 237 4.21 -13.24 58.14
CA GLY A 237 5.03 -13.49 56.95
C GLY A 237 4.55 -14.41 55.82
N GLY A 238 4.59 -13.87 54.60
CA GLY A 238 4.62 -14.63 53.37
C GLY A 238 4.75 -13.71 52.17
N GLN A 239 5.97 -13.47 51.70
CA GLN A 239 6.22 -13.03 50.34
C GLN A 239 5.56 -14.05 49.41
N SER A 240 4.42 -13.70 48.81
CA SER A 240 3.86 -14.51 47.72
C SER A 240 4.59 -14.11 46.45
N SER A 241 5.71 -14.79 46.26
CA SER A 241 6.36 -15.05 44.99
C SER A 241 5.34 -15.21 43.86
N GLN A 242 5.63 -14.53 42.76
CA GLN A 242 5.23 -14.92 41.43
C GLN A 242 5.25 -16.46 41.32
N LEU A 243 4.07 -17.09 41.22
CA LEU A 243 4.00 -18.41 40.62
C LEU A 243 4.11 -18.19 39.12
N SER A 244 5.36 -18.23 38.67
CA SER A 244 5.73 -18.55 37.32
C SER A 244 5.20 -19.95 36.98
N SER A 245 4.02 -20.00 36.35
CA SER A 245 3.71 -21.12 35.48
C SER A 245 4.63 -20.99 34.26
N SER A 246 5.71 -21.76 34.28
CA SER A 246 6.63 -21.95 33.17
C SER A 246 5.91 -22.63 32.00
N SER A 247 5.22 -21.84 31.19
CA SER A 247 5.11 -22.09 29.76
C SER A 247 6.05 -21.11 29.09
N SER A 248 7.15 -21.61 28.53
CA SER A 248 8.07 -20.88 27.66
C SER A 248 7.37 -20.47 26.36
N GLY A 249 6.39 -19.58 26.45
CA GLY A 249 5.73 -18.95 25.32
C GLY A 249 6.33 -17.57 25.12
N GLU A 250 7.35 -17.46 24.28
CA GLU A 250 7.93 -16.18 23.87
C GLU A 250 6.80 -15.23 23.46
N THR A 251 6.70 -14.06 24.09
CA THR A 251 5.74 -13.06 23.64
C THR A 251 6.14 -12.60 22.24
N PRO A 252 5.20 -12.46 21.28
CA PRO A 252 5.51 -11.98 19.94
C PRO A 252 6.34 -10.69 19.99
N PRO A 253 7.28 -10.47 19.06
CA PRO A 253 8.19 -9.32 19.09
C PRO A 253 7.45 -7.97 19.06
N HIS A 254 6.30 -7.92 18.39
CA HIS A 254 5.38 -6.78 18.31
C HIS A 254 3.93 -7.28 18.05
N ASP A 255 2.92 -6.40 18.14
CA ASP A 255 1.50 -6.81 18.16
C ASP A 255 0.95 -7.44 16.87
N HIS A 256 1.58 -7.13 15.74
CA HIS A 256 1.13 -7.56 14.40
C HIS A 256 2.07 -8.60 13.79
N ALA A 257 2.88 -9.28 14.61
CA ALA A 257 3.93 -10.19 14.16
C ALA A 257 3.40 -11.37 13.33
N LEU A 258 2.17 -11.84 13.59
CA LEU A 258 1.54 -12.85 12.73
C LEU A 258 1.26 -12.30 11.33
N LEU A 259 0.75 -11.06 11.22
CA LEU A 259 0.50 -10.44 9.91
C LEU A 259 1.80 -10.19 9.16
N GLU A 260 2.86 -9.73 9.85
CA GLU A 260 4.19 -9.60 9.25
C GLU A 260 4.68 -10.94 8.72
N SER A 261 4.58 -12.00 9.53
CA SER A 261 4.99 -13.35 9.13
C SER A 261 4.19 -13.88 7.95
N LEU A 262 2.87 -13.66 7.92
CA LEU A 262 2.01 -14.05 6.79
C LEU A 262 2.35 -13.25 5.53
N HIS A 263 2.54 -11.95 5.67
CA HIS A 263 2.92 -11.06 4.56
C HIS A 263 4.24 -11.49 3.92
N SER A 264 5.28 -11.75 4.71
CA SER A 264 6.57 -12.23 4.19
C SER A 264 6.42 -13.58 3.47
N ALA A 265 5.70 -14.54 4.07
CA ALA A 265 5.53 -15.85 3.46
C ALA A 265 4.68 -15.85 2.18
N VAL A 266 3.78 -14.89 2.00
CA VAL A 266 3.07 -14.70 0.72
C VAL A 266 4.07 -14.49 -0.43
N TYR A 267 5.13 -13.74 -0.21
CA TYR A 267 6.15 -13.49 -1.24
C TYR A 267 7.15 -14.66 -1.34
N GLU A 268 7.60 -15.21 -0.20
CA GLU A 268 8.53 -16.34 -0.17
C GLU A 268 7.96 -17.58 -0.85
N SER A 269 6.71 -17.95 -0.56
CA SER A 269 6.01 -19.09 -1.19
C SER A 269 5.85 -18.94 -2.70
N ARG A 270 5.95 -17.70 -3.20
CA ARG A 270 5.86 -17.32 -4.60
C ARG A 270 7.22 -17.03 -5.22
N PHE A 271 8.31 -17.30 -4.49
CA PHE A 271 9.69 -17.07 -4.90
C PHE A 271 9.97 -15.61 -5.26
N ILE A 272 9.27 -14.65 -4.63
CA ILE A 272 9.47 -13.21 -4.81
C ILE A 272 10.39 -12.70 -3.69
N ASN A 273 11.45 -12.00 -4.08
CA ASN A 273 12.41 -11.43 -3.15
C ASN A 273 11.85 -10.14 -2.51
N LEU A 274 11.92 -10.04 -1.17
CA LEU A 274 11.44 -8.86 -0.43
C LEU A 274 12.37 -7.64 -0.55
N LYS A 275 13.59 -7.84 -1.06
CA LYS A 275 14.69 -6.88 -1.19
C LYS A 275 15.11 -6.68 -2.67
N PRO A 276 14.18 -6.38 -3.61
CA PRO A 276 14.52 -6.20 -5.02
C PRO A 276 15.63 -5.17 -5.25
N LEU A 277 15.73 -4.13 -4.40
CA LEU A 277 16.76 -3.10 -4.53
C LEU A 277 18.19 -3.63 -4.39
N ALA A 278 18.37 -4.76 -3.72
CA ALA A 278 19.68 -5.41 -3.53
C ALA A 278 20.04 -6.34 -4.69
N ILE A 279 19.06 -6.99 -5.33
CA ILE A 279 19.31 -8.02 -6.35
C ILE A 279 19.28 -7.47 -7.78
N LEU A 280 18.40 -6.51 -8.07
CA LEU A 280 18.17 -6.01 -9.42
C LEU A 280 19.39 -5.38 -10.08
N PRO A 281 20.27 -4.61 -9.38
CA PRO A 281 21.48 -4.08 -9.98
C PRO A 281 22.38 -5.16 -10.62
N SER A 282 22.51 -6.32 -9.97
CA SER A 282 23.33 -7.45 -10.45
C SER A 282 22.74 -8.08 -11.71
N TYR A 283 21.41 -8.26 -11.73
CA TYR A 283 20.72 -8.74 -12.94
C TYR A 283 20.86 -7.72 -14.07
N LEU A 284 20.61 -6.43 -13.81
CA LEU A 284 20.66 -5.38 -14.82
C LEU A 284 22.06 -5.27 -15.46
N THR A 285 23.13 -5.29 -14.67
CA THR A 285 24.52 -5.27 -15.15
C THR A 285 24.93 -6.49 -15.97
N THR A 286 24.18 -7.59 -15.89
CA THR A 286 24.43 -8.79 -16.70
C THR A 286 23.92 -8.64 -18.13
N TYR A 287 22.81 -7.94 -18.35
CA TYR A 287 22.14 -7.84 -19.66
C TYR A 287 22.31 -6.49 -20.35
N PHE A 288 22.68 -5.45 -19.61
CA PHE A 288 22.78 -4.08 -20.10
C PHE A 288 24.17 -3.50 -19.81
N ARG A 289 24.64 -2.66 -20.72
CA ARG A 289 25.82 -1.81 -20.48
C ARG A 289 25.39 -0.50 -19.84
N ALA A 290 26.37 0.36 -19.53
CA ALA A 290 26.10 1.73 -19.13
C ALA A 290 25.22 1.85 -17.86
N VAL A 291 25.19 0.81 -17.02
CA VAL A 291 24.24 0.76 -15.91
C VAL A 291 24.54 1.85 -14.90
N ASN A 292 23.58 2.76 -14.73
CA ASN A 292 23.59 3.82 -13.76
C ASN A 292 22.57 3.49 -12.68
N LEU A 293 22.95 3.66 -11.43
CA LEU A 293 22.08 3.36 -10.30
C LEU A 293 21.88 4.64 -9.49
N GLY A 294 20.62 5.00 -9.27
CA GLY A 294 20.26 6.10 -8.38
C GLY A 294 20.56 5.74 -6.92
N PRO A 295 20.59 6.74 -6.02
CA PRO A 295 20.67 6.49 -4.59
C PRO A 295 19.42 5.74 -4.11
N ILE A 296 19.59 4.92 -3.07
CA ILE A 296 18.44 4.35 -2.37
C ILE A 296 17.82 5.49 -1.56
N THR A 297 16.57 5.82 -1.85
CA THR A 297 15.80 6.80 -1.09
C THR A 297 14.97 6.07 -0.05
N SER A 298 15.36 6.19 1.21
CA SER A 298 14.67 5.55 2.33
C SER A 298 13.84 6.56 3.10
N PHE A 299 12.58 6.18 3.32
CA PHE A 299 11.55 6.97 3.97
C PHE A 299 11.30 6.41 5.38
N PRO A 300 11.78 7.08 6.44
CA PRO A 300 11.54 6.65 7.80
C PRO A 300 10.06 6.72 8.17
N MET A 301 9.69 6.11 9.29
CA MET A 301 8.37 6.30 9.89
C MET A 301 8.13 7.79 10.16
N PRO A 302 6.92 8.33 9.88
CA PRO A 302 6.59 9.70 10.22
C PRO A 302 6.73 9.90 11.73
N PRO A 303 7.19 11.08 12.19
CA PRO A 303 7.30 11.35 13.62
C PRO A 303 5.92 11.32 14.29
N LEU A 304 5.90 11.14 15.60
CA LEU A 304 4.65 11.21 16.35
C LEU A 304 4.14 12.64 16.41
N ALA A 305 2.92 12.84 15.93
CA ALA A 305 2.37 14.17 15.84
C ALA A 305 2.01 14.78 17.19
N PRO A 306 1.90 16.11 17.31
CA PRO A 306 1.50 16.75 18.56
C PRO A 306 0.11 16.28 19.02
N ILE A 307 -0.05 16.05 20.33
CA ILE A 307 -1.34 15.63 20.90
C ILE A 307 -2.21 16.85 21.11
N ARG A 308 -3.42 16.86 20.51
CA ARG A 308 -4.36 17.99 20.60
C ARG A 308 -4.76 18.30 22.05
N PRO A 309 -4.89 19.58 22.42
CA PRO A 309 -5.35 19.96 23.75
C PRO A 309 -6.77 19.43 24.02
N LEU A 310 -7.06 19.19 25.31
CA LEU A 310 -8.39 18.78 25.76
C LEU A 310 -9.42 19.90 25.50
N PRO A 311 -10.69 19.56 25.19
CA PRO A 311 -11.72 20.55 24.98
C PRO A 311 -12.02 21.32 26.28
N PRO A 312 -12.35 22.63 26.19
CA PRO A 312 -12.70 23.43 27.34
C PRO A 312 -13.93 22.85 28.04
N GLN A 313 -13.81 22.61 29.35
CA GLN A 313 -14.93 22.14 30.15
C GLN A 313 -15.85 23.30 30.49
N ILE A 314 -17.14 23.17 30.18
CA ILE A 314 -18.14 24.12 30.65
C ILE A 314 -18.24 23.92 32.16
N GLY A 315 -17.70 24.87 32.94
CA GLY A 315 -17.82 24.85 34.38
C GLY A 315 -19.29 24.82 34.78
N GLN A 316 -19.73 23.75 35.46
CA GLN A 316 -21.01 23.77 36.17
C GLN A 316 -20.87 24.68 37.39
N SER A 317 -21.00 25.98 37.15
CA SER A 317 -21.20 26.98 38.19
C SER A 317 -22.61 26.80 38.77
N TYR A 318 -22.85 25.75 39.55
CA TYR A 318 -23.95 25.77 40.50
C TYR A 318 -23.56 26.71 41.65
N ALA A 319 -23.62 28.01 41.39
CA ALA A 319 -23.78 28.97 42.46
C ALA A 319 -25.19 28.77 43.01
N ILE A 320 -25.29 28.01 44.10
CA ILE A 320 -26.48 28.02 44.94
C ILE A 320 -26.47 29.39 45.61
N GLU A 321 -27.11 30.38 44.99
CA GLU A 321 -27.47 31.61 45.70
C GLU A 321 -28.60 31.27 46.68
N PRO A 322 -28.46 31.60 47.97
CA PRO A 322 -29.56 31.44 48.92
C PRO A 322 -30.66 32.44 48.56
N ALA A 323 -31.86 31.91 48.38
CA ALA A 323 -33.08 32.64 48.03
C ALA A 323 -33.31 33.86 48.94
N LEU A 324 -33.53 35.02 48.30
CA LEU A 324 -34.29 36.12 48.89
C LEU A 324 -35.45 36.46 47.97
N ASP A 325 -36.65 36.16 48.47
CA ASP A 325 -37.94 36.59 47.96
C ASP A 325 -37.98 38.12 47.77
N VAL A 326 -38.20 38.58 46.53
CA VAL A 326 -38.99 39.79 46.28
C VAL A 326 -39.88 39.57 45.06
N LEU A 327 -41.17 39.55 45.34
CA LEU A 327 -42.27 39.49 44.40
C LEU A 327 -42.55 40.91 43.90
N GLU A 328 -42.31 41.22 42.62
CA GLU A 328 -42.90 42.42 42.00
C GLU A 328 -43.23 42.25 40.52
N ARG A 329 -44.25 43.01 40.09
CA ARG A 329 -45.27 42.65 39.11
C ARG A 329 -45.15 43.50 37.85
N ARG A 330 -45.17 42.84 36.68
CA ARG A 330 -45.56 43.30 35.30
C ARG A 330 -44.83 44.50 34.67
N THR A 331 -44.37 44.32 33.43
CA THR A 331 -44.98 44.91 32.21
C THR A 331 -44.33 44.37 30.93
N SER A 332 -45.15 44.22 29.89
CA SER A 332 -44.85 43.76 28.54
C SER A 332 -44.33 44.89 27.64
N MET A 333 -43.36 44.62 26.76
CA MET A 333 -43.32 45.18 25.39
C MET A 333 -42.61 44.23 24.43
N ALA A 334 -43.13 44.18 23.21
CA ALA A 334 -42.84 43.25 22.14
C ALA A 334 -41.62 43.64 21.29
N SER A 335 -41.00 42.65 20.62
CA SER A 335 -40.79 42.60 19.16
C SER A 335 -40.05 41.30 18.76
N PRO A 336 -40.40 40.62 17.66
CA PRO A 336 -39.76 39.38 17.22
C PRO A 336 -38.66 39.62 16.16
N PRO A 337 -37.63 38.77 16.06
CA PRO A 337 -36.86 38.60 14.83
C PRO A 337 -37.24 37.29 14.09
N PRO A 338 -36.89 37.18 12.80
CA PRO A 338 -37.63 36.39 11.82
C PRO A 338 -37.22 34.91 11.77
N GLN A 339 -38.17 34.09 11.32
CA GLN A 339 -37.95 32.70 10.94
C GLN A 339 -37.09 32.63 9.67
N MET A 340 -35.94 31.95 9.75
CA MET A 340 -35.37 31.24 8.62
C MET A 340 -35.41 29.75 8.93
N ALA A 341 -36.05 29.00 8.02
CA ALA A 341 -36.14 27.56 8.03
C ALA A 341 -34.74 26.95 7.89
N GLY A 342 -34.23 26.40 8.99
CA GLY A 342 -33.06 25.52 9.01
C GLY A 342 -33.52 24.07 9.13
N THR A 343 -33.40 23.33 8.03
CA THR A 343 -33.40 21.87 7.98
C THR A 343 -32.42 21.33 9.03
N ARG A 344 -32.92 20.54 10.00
CA ARG A 344 -32.08 19.74 10.89
C ARG A 344 -31.30 18.72 10.04
N PRO A 345 -29.97 18.64 10.10
CA PRO A 345 -29.28 17.44 9.65
C PRO A 345 -29.50 16.35 10.71
N VAL A 346 -30.09 15.24 10.28
CA VAL A 346 -30.22 14.01 11.05
C VAL A 346 -28.82 13.43 11.25
N SER A 347 -28.47 13.16 12.50
CA SER A 347 -27.22 12.50 12.89
C SER A 347 -27.13 11.11 12.24
N LEU A 348 -26.18 10.91 11.32
CA LEU A 348 -25.79 9.59 10.85
C LEU A 348 -24.69 9.06 11.77
N SER A 349 -25.11 8.32 12.80
CA SER A 349 -24.23 7.41 13.52
C SER A 349 -23.86 6.27 12.57
N PHE A 350 -22.57 6.13 12.27
CA PHE A 350 -22.06 5.06 11.42
C PHE A 350 -21.84 3.81 12.28
N SER A 351 -22.82 2.92 12.33
CA SER A 351 -22.67 1.55 12.86
C SER A 351 -23.83 0.68 12.39
N SER A 352 -23.55 -0.27 11.48
CA SER A 352 -24.00 -1.67 11.48
C SER A 352 -24.15 -2.21 10.05
N PHE A 353 -23.28 -3.16 9.67
CA PHE A 353 -23.51 -4.06 8.54
C PHE A 353 -24.39 -5.22 8.97
N SER A 354 -25.39 -5.53 8.14
CA SER A 354 -26.35 -6.62 8.26
C SER A 354 -25.77 -7.92 7.70
N ALA A 355 -25.69 -8.97 8.54
CA ALA A 355 -25.37 -10.32 8.10
C ALA A 355 -26.65 -11.05 7.65
N PHE A 356 -26.66 -11.54 6.41
CA PHE A 356 -27.64 -12.52 5.93
C PHE A 356 -27.03 -13.92 6.03
N SER A 357 -27.66 -14.81 6.80
CA SER A 357 -27.32 -16.22 6.89
C SER A 357 -28.16 -17.04 5.92
N ILE A 358 -27.54 -17.91 5.12
CA ILE A 358 -28.20 -19.02 4.44
C ILE A 358 -27.45 -20.30 4.80
N ALA A 359 -28.20 -21.25 5.36
CA ALA A 359 -27.77 -22.59 5.72
C ALA A 359 -27.53 -23.45 4.48
N SER A 360 -26.51 -24.31 4.53
CA SER A 360 -26.52 -25.53 3.72
C SER A 360 -25.77 -26.68 4.39
N THR A 361 -26.35 -27.84 4.16
CA THR A 361 -26.23 -29.15 4.76
C THR A 361 -24.90 -29.83 4.47
N ALA A 362 -24.33 -30.49 5.48
CA ALA A 362 -23.15 -31.34 5.38
C ALA A 362 -23.47 -32.69 4.69
N ALA A 363 -22.54 -33.15 3.86
CA ALA A 363 -22.42 -34.55 3.45
C ALA A 363 -20.95 -34.96 3.48
N THR A 364 -20.65 -35.85 4.43
CA THR A 364 -19.40 -36.60 4.64
C THR A 364 -19.12 -37.52 3.46
N ILE A 365 -17.83 -37.79 3.14
CA ILE A 365 -17.32 -39.12 2.72
C ILE A 365 -15.78 -39.09 2.59
N THR A 366 -15.16 -39.79 3.55
CA THR A 366 -13.99 -40.70 3.53
C THR A 366 -12.66 -40.38 2.82
N GLU A 367 -11.62 -40.46 3.65
CA GLU A 367 -10.20 -40.66 3.38
C GLU A 367 -9.86 -41.84 2.45
N SER A 368 -8.70 -41.75 1.78
CA SER A 368 -7.81 -42.90 1.61
C SER A 368 -6.34 -42.48 1.69
N LYS A 369 -5.61 -43.18 2.56
CA LYS A 369 -4.16 -43.12 2.84
C LYS A 369 -3.38 -43.83 1.74
N TYR A 370 -2.12 -43.46 1.53
CA TYR A 370 -0.92 -44.29 1.21
C TYR A 370 0.23 -43.32 0.84
N SER A 371 1.20 -43.07 1.71
CA SER A 371 2.45 -43.83 1.99
C SER A 371 3.68 -43.15 1.39
N GLN A 372 4.60 -42.81 2.31
CA GLN A 372 5.96 -42.29 2.17
C GLN A 372 6.89 -43.16 1.29
N PRO A 373 8.03 -42.61 0.82
CA PRO A 373 9.29 -42.95 1.52
C PRO A 373 10.34 -41.80 1.63
N SER A 374 10.74 -41.53 2.87
CA SER A 374 12.12 -41.36 3.42
C SER A 374 13.30 -40.80 2.59
N ARG A 375 13.78 -39.60 3.00
CA ARG A 375 15.13 -39.19 3.53
C ARG A 375 16.43 -39.52 2.76
N PRO A 376 17.46 -38.64 2.79
CA PRO A 376 18.32 -38.51 3.99
C PRO A 376 18.67 -37.05 4.40
N ARG A 377 18.97 -36.90 5.70
CA ARG A 377 19.52 -35.70 6.36
C ARG A 377 21.05 -35.69 6.27
N THR A 378 21.64 -34.52 6.12
CA THR A 378 23.03 -34.24 6.51
C THR A 378 23.05 -33.14 7.57
N SER A 379 23.83 -33.40 8.61
CA SER A 379 24.03 -32.61 9.81
C SER A 379 25.21 -31.64 9.66
N SER A 380 25.07 -30.42 10.15
CA SER A 380 26.20 -29.61 10.61
C SER A 380 25.74 -28.59 11.64
N GLU A 381 26.47 -28.54 12.75
CA GLU A 381 26.28 -27.77 13.97
C GLU A 381 26.43 -26.24 13.81
N PRO A 382 25.93 -25.44 14.78
CA PRO A 382 25.80 -23.99 14.68
C PRO A 382 27.07 -23.23 15.12
N PHE A 383 27.43 -22.20 14.35
CA PHE A 383 28.51 -21.27 14.67
C PHE A 383 28.04 -20.19 15.66
N ALA A 384 28.85 -20.00 16.71
CA ALA A 384 28.71 -18.96 17.71
C ALA A 384 29.07 -17.56 17.16
N PRO A 385 28.52 -16.47 17.71
CA PRO A 385 28.86 -15.12 17.27
C PRO A 385 30.16 -14.62 17.91
N PHE A 386 30.99 -13.99 17.07
CA PHE A 386 32.22 -13.31 17.46
C PHE A 386 31.92 -12.02 18.24
N ASN A 387 32.59 -11.92 19.37
CA ASN A 387 32.72 -10.73 20.21
C ASN A 387 33.76 -9.81 19.57
N ASP A 388 33.43 -8.54 19.34
CA ASP A 388 34.44 -7.51 19.08
C ASP A 388 34.31 -6.38 20.11
N HIS A 389 35.38 -6.25 20.91
CA HIS A 389 35.57 -5.20 21.88
C HIS A 389 36.26 -4.02 21.20
N SER A 390 35.60 -2.86 21.14
CA SER A 390 36.30 -1.58 21.03
C SER A 390 35.89 -0.67 22.18
N SER A 391 36.83 -0.50 23.10
CA SER A 391 36.80 0.38 24.26
C SER A 391 36.67 1.86 23.89
N LEU A 392 35.68 2.55 24.46
CA LEU A 392 35.74 4.00 24.64
C LEU A 392 35.29 4.37 26.05
N LEU A 393 36.05 5.32 26.61
CA LEU A 393 36.16 5.66 28.01
C LEU A 393 34.89 6.28 28.60
N SER A 394 34.67 5.92 29.87
CA SER A 394 33.77 6.55 30.82
C SER A 394 34.01 8.06 30.93
N SER A 395 32.97 8.85 30.67
CA SER A 395 32.76 10.13 31.33
C SER A 395 31.30 10.23 31.77
N THR A 396 31.12 10.07 33.07
CA THR A 396 29.90 10.32 33.83
C THR A 396 29.51 11.78 33.70
N THR A 397 28.39 12.06 33.02
CA THR A 397 27.72 13.35 33.13
C THR A 397 26.21 13.13 33.17
N THR A 398 25.63 13.42 34.32
CA THR A 398 24.19 13.47 34.56
C THR A 398 23.58 14.58 33.73
N LEU A 399 22.81 14.26 32.69
CA LEU A 399 21.92 15.20 32.02
C LEU A 399 20.57 14.53 31.76
N ARG A 400 19.61 14.88 32.62
CA ARG A 400 18.19 14.90 32.28
C ARG A 400 18.00 16.06 31.31
N ASP A 401 17.89 15.78 30.02
CA ASP A 401 17.39 16.73 29.05
C ASP A 401 16.32 16.07 28.19
N ASP A 402 15.19 16.78 28.07
CA ASP A 402 13.98 16.37 27.38
C ASP A 402 14.24 16.06 25.89
N ILE A 403 13.74 14.91 25.42
CA ILE A 403 13.75 14.49 24.00
C ILE A 403 12.84 15.40 23.12
N THR A 404 12.22 16.44 23.67
CA THR A 404 11.26 17.29 22.95
C THR A 404 11.87 18.32 22.00
N THR A 405 13.21 18.46 21.94
CA THR A 405 13.85 19.54 21.14
C THR A 405 15.02 19.11 20.25
N GLN A 406 15.36 17.83 20.15
CA GLN A 406 16.39 17.43 19.17
C GLN A 406 15.79 17.35 17.76
N PRO A 407 16.34 18.07 16.76
CA PRO A 407 15.91 17.90 15.38
C PRO A 407 16.19 16.46 14.95
N LEU A 408 15.16 15.77 14.46
CA LEU A 408 15.29 14.42 13.89
C LEU A 408 16.41 14.42 12.84
N PRO A 409 17.33 13.43 12.86
CA PRO A 409 18.62 13.60 12.18
C PRO A 409 18.49 13.87 10.68
N HIS A 410 17.59 13.23 9.95
CA HIS A 410 17.29 13.56 8.54
C HIS A 410 15.86 13.09 8.19
N ARG A 411 15.10 13.88 7.40
CA ARG A 411 13.73 13.54 6.97
C ARG A 411 13.68 12.29 6.09
N PHE A 412 14.73 12.06 5.30
CA PHE A 412 14.91 10.90 4.42
C PHE A 412 16.41 10.61 4.37
N THR A 413 16.80 9.36 4.13
CA THR A 413 18.19 9.01 3.86
C THR A 413 18.39 8.69 2.40
N LEU A 414 19.55 9.09 1.87
CA LEU A 414 19.98 8.83 0.51
C LEU A 414 21.30 8.10 0.60
N ASP A 415 21.26 6.79 0.36
CA ASP A 415 22.45 5.95 0.40
C ASP A 415 23.07 5.93 -0.99
N ASP A 416 24.20 6.64 -1.14
CA ASP A 416 24.95 6.77 -2.39
C ASP A 416 25.89 5.56 -2.65
N GLU A 417 25.79 4.47 -1.87
CA GLU A 417 26.78 3.37 -1.80
C GLU A 417 27.01 2.54 -3.09
N THR A 418 26.45 2.93 -4.24
CA THR A 418 26.67 2.20 -5.51
C THR A 418 26.75 3.12 -6.74
N VAL A 419 27.39 4.29 -6.60
CA VAL A 419 27.81 5.09 -7.77
C VAL A 419 29.08 4.50 -8.38
N ALA A 420 28.97 3.39 -9.11
CA ALA A 420 30.01 3.00 -10.06
C ALA A 420 29.85 3.82 -11.34
N SER A 421 30.12 5.12 -11.27
CA SER A 421 30.31 5.92 -12.49
C SER A 421 31.60 5.42 -13.15
N VAL A 422 31.47 4.63 -14.22
CA VAL A 422 32.59 4.36 -15.13
C VAL A 422 32.93 5.69 -15.81
N LYS A 423 33.84 6.45 -15.21
CA LYS A 423 34.43 7.65 -15.80
C LYS A 423 35.15 7.24 -17.09
N GLY A 424 34.61 7.62 -18.26
CA GLY A 424 35.34 7.47 -19.51
C GLY A 424 34.52 7.46 -20.82
N VAL A 425 33.20 7.29 -20.79
CA VAL A 425 32.40 7.19 -22.01
C VAL A 425 31.53 8.44 -22.18
N LYS A 426 31.76 9.20 -23.25
CA LYS A 426 30.88 10.31 -23.66
C LYS A 426 29.60 9.68 -24.22
N ASN A 427 28.43 10.18 -23.81
CA ASN A 427 27.06 9.79 -24.26
C ASN A 427 26.30 8.74 -23.41
N LEU A 428 26.58 8.64 -22.11
CA LEU A 428 25.76 7.82 -21.19
C LEU A 428 24.53 8.62 -20.72
N PRO A 429 23.31 8.05 -20.70
CA PRO A 429 22.18 8.64 -20.01
C PRO A 429 22.51 8.77 -18.53
N ALA A 430 22.80 9.99 -18.09
CA ALA A 430 22.95 10.27 -16.67
C ALA A 430 21.58 10.13 -15.99
N ILE A 431 21.57 9.65 -14.74
CA ILE A 431 20.36 9.71 -13.91
C ILE A 431 20.12 11.17 -13.51
N SER A 432 18.98 11.71 -13.92
CA SER A 432 18.44 13.02 -13.55
C SER A 432 17.76 12.98 -12.18
N PHE A 433 18.46 12.47 -11.16
CA PHE A 433 17.91 12.44 -9.81
C PHE A 433 18.03 13.81 -9.14
N HIS A 434 16.92 14.53 -9.02
CA HIS A 434 16.92 15.85 -8.39
C HIS A 434 16.80 15.73 -6.87
N ARG A 435 17.93 15.60 -6.17
CA ARG A 435 18.01 15.58 -4.69
C ARG A 435 17.23 16.74 -4.05
N GLN A 436 17.26 17.92 -4.66
CA GLN A 436 16.48 19.09 -4.22
C GLN A 436 14.97 18.84 -4.18
N GLN A 437 14.40 18.00 -5.06
CA GLN A 437 12.97 17.67 -5.00
C GLN A 437 12.63 16.80 -3.79
N VAL A 438 13.49 15.84 -3.46
CA VAL A 438 13.34 15.04 -2.24
C VAL A 438 13.41 15.93 -0.99
N GLU A 439 14.31 16.93 -0.98
CA GLU A 439 14.42 17.89 0.13
C GLU A 439 13.20 18.82 0.24
N THR A 440 12.47 19.08 -0.85
CA THR A 440 11.22 19.85 -0.82
C THR A 440 10.03 19.08 -0.26
N LEU A 441 10.14 17.75 -0.11
CA LEU A 441 9.07 16.95 0.46
C LEU A 441 8.85 17.33 1.93
N SER A 442 7.64 17.80 2.23
CA SER A 442 7.23 18.05 3.61
C SER A 442 7.17 16.76 4.43
N GLU A 443 7.16 16.84 5.76
CA GLU A 443 6.96 15.67 6.63
C GLU A 443 5.62 14.94 6.35
N ARG A 444 4.64 15.58 5.70
CA ARG A 444 3.41 14.92 5.20
C ARG A 444 3.65 13.89 4.13
N SER A 445 4.71 14.03 3.37
CA SER A 445 5.10 12.97 2.46
C SER A 445 5.41 11.68 3.21
N LEU A 446 6.03 11.71 4.40
CA LEU A 446 6.33 10.51 5.20
C LEU A 446 5.06 9.77 5.61
N ALA A 447 4.01 10.49 6.01
CA ALA A 447 2.72 9.87 6.30
C ALA A 447 2.07 9.27 5.06
N MET A 448 2.23 9.88 3.89
CA MET A 448 1.78 9.30 2.62
C MET A 448 2.59 8.06 2.22
N GLN A 449 3.91 8.03 2.51
CA GLN A 449 4.73 6.83 2.32
C GLN A 449 4.28 5.69 3.22
N LEU A 450 4.06 5.97 4.51
CA LEU A 450 3.52 4.99 5.44
C LEU A 450 2.15 4.51 4.98
N TYR A 451 1.25 5.42 4.56
CA TYR A 451 -0.07 5.07 4.04
C TYR A 451 0.02 4.15 2.82
N ARG A 452 0.94 4.42 1.88
CA ARG A 452 1.19 3.55 0.72
C ARG A 452 1.65 2.16 1.16
N SER A 453 2.67 2.06 2.01
CA SER A 453 3.21 0.77 2.47
C SER A 453 2.16 -0.03 3.24
N TYR A 454 1.41 0.61 4.13
CA TYR A 454 0.31 -0.03 4.86
C TYR A 454 -0.80 -0.52 3.91
N GLN A 455 -1.19 0.26 2.92
CA GLN A 455 -2.21 -0.15 1.95
C GLN A 455 -1.73 -1.27 1.03
N ALA A 456 -0.44 -1.36 0.73
CA ALA A 456 0.13 -2.50 0.00
C ALA A 456 0.00 -3.82 0.80
N VAL A 457 0.18 -3.77 2.13
CA VAL A 457 -0.09 -4.91 3.00
C VAL A 457 -1.57 -5.31 2.95
N LEU A 458 -2.49 -4.34 3.04
CA LEU A 458 -3.93 -4.61 2.95
C LEU A 458 -4.35 -5.16 1.60
N ALA A 459 -3.74 -4.70 0.50
CA ALA A 459 -3.99 -5.26 -0.82
C ALA A 459 -3.60 -6.75 -0.90
N CYS A 460 -2.70 -7.23 -0.03
CA CYS A 460 -2.33 -8.64 0.09
C CYS A 460 -3.22 -9.45 1.06
N GLU A 461 -4.30 -8.87 1.61
CA GLU A 461 -5.14 -9.52 2.63
C GLU A 461 -5.58 -10.93 2.24
N GLU A 462 -6.10 -11.10 1.02
CA GLU A 462 -6.57 -12.40 0.55
C GLU A 462 -5.43 -13.39 0.32
N ALA A 463 -4.24 -12.92 -0.08
CA ALA A 463 -3.06 -13.76 -0.19
C ALA A 463 -2.58 -14.24 1.20
N MET A 464 -2.58 -13.35 2.19
CA MET A 464 -2.25 -13.70 3.58
C MET A 464 -3.25 -14.67 4.18
N TRP A 465 -4.54 -14.54 3.83
CA TRP A 465 -5.56 -15.50 4.24
C TRP A 465 -5.32 -16.91 3.67
N GLU A 466 -4.94 -17.02 2.40
CA GLU A 466 -4.57 -18.32 1.80
C GLU A 466 -3.36 -18.94 2.50
N GLU A 467 -2.34 -18.14 2.81
CA GLU A 467 -1.15 -18.58 3.55
C GLU A 467 -1.51 -19.04 4.98
N LEU A 468 -2.38 -18.30 5.67
CA LEU A 468 -2.85 -18.67 7.00
C LEU A 468 -3.64 -19.99 6.97
N LYS A 469 -4.52 -20.18 5.97
CA LYS A 469 -5.22 -21.46 5.78
C LYS A 469 -4.27 -22.61 5.57
N ASP A 470 -3.21 -22.42 4.79
CA ASP A 470 -2.19 -23.45 4.61
C ASP A 470 -1.46 -23.76 5.92
N ARG A 471 -1.07 -22.74 6.70
CA ARG A 471 -0.44 -22.97 8.01
C ARG A 471 -1.34 -23.69 9.01
N ILE A 472 -2.63 -23.33 9.08
CA ILE A 472 -3.61 -24.00 9.94
C ILE A 472 -3.74 -25.49 9.58
N ARG A 473 -3.64 -25.84 8.28
CA ARG A 473 -3.79 -27.21 7.80
C ARG A 473 -2.51 -28.03 7.88
N ASN A 474 -1.38 -27.42 7.53
CA ASN A 474 -0.14 -28.14 7.22
C ASN A 474 1.06 -27.74 8.08
N ARG A 475 1.05 -26.56 8.72
CA ARG A 475 2.20 -25.96 9.42
C ARG A 475 1.80 -25.29 10.75
N ARG A 476 1.02 -25.99 11.58
CA ARG A 476 0.47 -25.44 12.83
C ARG A 476 1.54 -24.98 13.82
N ASP A 477 2.70 -25.65 13.83
CA ASP A 477 3.82 -25.29 14.70
C ASP A 477 4.32 -23.85 14.47
N GLU A 478 4.17 -23.32 13.24
CA GLU A 478 4.52 -21.93 12.90
C GLU A 478 3.57 -20.90 13.52
N LEU A 479 2.41 -21.32 14.03
CA LEU A 479 1.36 -20.47 14.60
C LEU A 479 1.48 -20.33 16.13
N ILE A 480 2.19 -21.27 16.78
CA ILE A 480 2.40 -21.31 18.24
C ILE A 480 3.07 -20.02 18.76
N PRO A 481 4.15 -19.48 18.14
CA PRO A 481 4.80 -18.26 18.63
C PRO A 481 3.87 -17.04 18.65
N PHE A 482 2.81 -17.09 17.84
CA PHE A 482 1.83 -16.01 17.70
C PHE A 482 0.56 -16.21 18.55
N ARG A 483 0.50 -17.28 19.34
CA ARG A 483 -0.68 -17.65 20.14
C ARG A 483 -1.94 -17.82 19.28
N TRP A 484 -1.75 -18.39 18.09
CA TRP A 484 -2.83 -18.71 17.16
C TRP A 484 -3.19 -20.21 17.21
N ASP A 485 -2.49 -20.97 18.05
CA ASP A 485 -2.65 -22.39 18.34
C ASP A 485 -3.79 -22.74 19.29
N ASP A 486 -4.37 -21.74 19.98
CA ASP A 486 -5.33 -21.94 21.08
C ASP A 486 -6.65 -22.67 20.71
N ASP A 487 -6.98 -22.84 19.42
CA ASP A 487 -8.27 -23.38 19.02
C ASP A 487 -8.12 -24.51 17.97
N GLU A 488 -7.95 -25.76 18.44
CA GLU A 488 -7.78 -26.96 17.60
C GLU A 488 -8.99 -27.27 16.67
N GLU A 489 -10.13 -26.62 16.89
CA GLU A 489 -11.44 -26.90 16.25
C GLU A 489 -12.19 -25.68 15.67
N LEU A 490 -11.52 -24.55 15.36
CA LEU A 490 -12.26 -23.45 14.68
C LEU A 490 -12.68 -23.87 13.27
N GLU A 491 -13.98 -23.77 12.99
CA GLU A 491 -14.49 -23.79 11.62
C GLU A 491 -13.79 -22.71 10.76
N GLU A 492 -13.65 -22.95 9.46
CA GLU A 492 -12.99 -22.01 8.53
C GLU A 492 -13.55 -20.59 8.65
N LEU A 493 -14.86 -20.46 8.84
CA LEU A 493 -15.55 -19.18 9.03
C LEU A 493 -15.12 -18.47 10.33
N GLN A 494 -14.90 -19.20 11.42
CA GLN A 494 -14.46 -18.62 12.69
C GLN A 494 -12.99 -18.17 12.61
N SER A 495 -12.15 -18.96 11.94
CA SER A 495 -10.76 -18.59 11.64
C SER A 495 -10.69 -17.33 10.77
N ARG A 496 -11.57 -17.20 9.77
CA ARG A 496 -11.67 -16.00 8.93
C ARG A 496 -12.08 -14.78 9.74
N ASN A 497 -13.11 -14.90 10.58
CA ASN A 497 -13.53 -13.80 11.48
C ASN A 497 -12.41 -13.36 12.44
N LYS A 498 -11.60 -14.30 12.94
CA LYS A 498 -10.42 -14.01 13.79
C LYS A 498 -9.36 -13.24 12.98
N PHE A 499 -9.11 -13.66 11.74
CA PHE A 499 -8.18 -12.99 10.82
C PHE A 499 -8.63 -11.58 10.44
N GLU A 500 -9.91 -11.39 10.12
CA GLU A 500 -10.48 -10.07 9.81
C GLU A 500 -10.37 -9.11 10.99
N LYS A 501 -10.57 -9.59 12.22
CA LYS A 501 -10.33 -8.78 13.43
C LYS A 501 -8.85 -8.38 13.60
N LEU A 502 -7.93 -9.24 13.19
CA LEU A 502 -6.50 -8.95 13.22
C LEU A 502 -6.15 -7.86 12.19
N ILE A 503 -6.66 -7.98 10.97
CA ILE A 503 -6.54 -6.96 9.91
C ILE A 503 -7.17 -5.63 10.34
N GLU A 504 -8.36 -5.65 10.94
CA GLU A 504 -9.05 -4.43 11.38
C GLU A 504 -8.31 -3.74 12.52
N ARG A 505 -7.72 -4.50 13.45
CA ARG A 505 -6.85 -3.95 14.48
C ARG A 505 -5.61 -3.29 13.88
N TYR A 506 -4.97 -3.95 12.90
CA TYR A 506 -3.83 -3.39 12.19
C TYR A 506 -4.20 -2.10 11.43
N ARG A 507 -5.34 -2.10 10.72
CA ARG A 507 -5.93 -0.93 10.08
C ARG A 507 -6.12 0.22 11.06
N THR A 508 -6.73 -0.03 12.21
CA THR A 508 -7.00 1.00 13.23
C THR A 508 -5.71 1.57 13.82
N ASP A 509 -4.75 0.70 14.16
CA ASP A 509 -3.46 1.12 14.73
C ASP A 509 -2.66 1.97 13.71
N MET A 510 -2.64 1.56 12.43
CA MET A 510 -1.98 2.30 11.34
C MET A 510 -2.66 3.62 11.02
N GLN A 511 -3.99 3.63 10.93
CA GLN A 511 -4.76 4.86 10.74
C GLN A 511 -4.50 5.84 11.87
N THR A 512 -4.44 5.37 13.11
CA THR A 512 -4.10 6.21 14.27
C THR A 512 -2.70 6.79 14.12
N ARG A 513 -1.71 5.97 13.72
CA ARG A 513 -0.34 6.44 13.47
C ARG A 513 -0.27 7.52 12.38
N ILE A 514 -0.99 7.33 11.27
CA ILE A 514 -1.01 8.26 10.13
C ILE A 514 -1.83 9.51 10.43
N SER A 515 -3.01 9.36 11.04
CA SER A 515 -3.94 10.47 11.31
C SER A 515 -3.36 11.48 12.27
N PHE A 516 -2.55 11.02 13.23
CA PHE A 516 -1.86 11.94 14.13
C PHE A 516 -1.06 12.95 13.31
N TRP A 517 -0.35 12.53 12.28
CA TRP A 517 0.49 13.43 11.47
C TRP A 517 -0.31 14.49 10.67
N CYS A 518 -1.60 14.29 10.43
CA CYS A 518 -2.44 15.23 9.70
C CYS A 518 -3.18 16.18 10.67
N SER A 519 -2.60 17.35 10.95
CA SER A 519 -3.39 18.46 11.51
C SER A 519 -3.96 19.32 10.38
N LEU A 520 -5.28 19.51 10.38
CA LEU A 520 -5.93 20.46 9.48
C LEU A 520 -5.61 21.92 9.87
N GLU A 521 -5.22 22.16 11.13
CA GLU A 521 -4.88 23.50 11.66
C GLU A 521 -3.75 24.16 10.87
N ASP A 522 -2.76 23.39 10.45
CA ASP A 522 -1.65 23.86 9.63
C ASP A 522 -2.08 24.41 8.26
N PHE A 523 -3.28 24.05 7.77
CA PHE A 523 -3.87 24.56 6.54
C PHE A 523 -4.78 25.77 6.79
N GLY A 524 -4.79 26.32 8.00
CA GLY A 524 -5.70 27.39 8.40
C GLY A 524 -7.14 26.91 8.62
N TRP A 525 -7.37 25.59 8.69
CA TRP A 525 -8.65 25.05 9.11
C TRP A 525 -8.66 24.99 10.62
N GLU A 526 -9.43 25.86 11.25
CA GLU A 526 -9.67 25.78 12.68
C GLU A 526 -10.18 24.38 13.03
N SER A 527 -9.58 23.76 14.06
CA SER A 527 -10.12 22.51 14.60
C SER A 527 -11.60 22.71 14.88
N PRO A 528 -12.49 21.81 14.41
CA PRO A 528 -13.90 21.90 14.74
C PRO A 528 -14.08 22.05 16.24
N ALA A 529 -14.97 22.96 16.65
CA ALA A 529 -15.32 23.12 18.05
C ALA A 529 -15.75 21.75 18.59
N ARG A 530 -14.93 21.22 19.49
CA ARG A 530 -15.19 19.91 20.08
C ARG A 530 -16.34 20.05 21.06
N GLU A 531 -17.33 19.17 20.93
CA GLU A 531 -18.39 19.08 21.93
C GLU A 531 -17.76 18.79 23.31
N PRO A 532 -18.32 19.36 24.39
CA PRO A 532 -17.85 19.06 25.73
C PRO A 532 -18.00 17.55 25.98
N LEU A 533 -16.88 16.90 26.26
CA LEU A 533 -16.83 15.48 26.57
C LEU A 533 -17.59 15.21 27.88
N SER A 534 -18.25 14.07 27.96
CA SER A 534 -18.69 13.56 29.25
C SER A 534 -17.49 13.34 30.18
N LYS A 535 -17.72 13.32 31.50
CA LYS A 535 -16.66 13.06 32.47
C LYS A 535 -15.91 11.75 32.19
N ALA A 536 -16.60 10.72 31.71
CA ALA A 536 -15.98 9.43 31.38
C ALA A 536 -15.11 9.52 30.12
N GLU A 537 -15.59 10.20 29.08
CA GLU A 537 -14.82 10.40 27.83
C GLU A 537 -13.61 11.29 28.06
N LEU A 538 -13.73 12.33 28.88
CA LEU A 538 -12.61 13.20 29.26
C LEU A 538 -11.52 12.42 29.98
N VAL A 539 -11.90 11.62 30.98
CA VAL A 539 -10.94 10.79 31.74
C VAL A 539 -10.24 9.80 30.81
N GLU A 540 -10.97 9.18 29.89
CA GLU A 540 -10.38 8.23 28.95
C GLU A 540 -9.43 8.90 27.95
N GLU A 541 -9.78 10.10 27.48
CA GLU A 541 -8.91 10.86 26.57
C GLU A 541 -7.67 11.41 27.27
N GLU A 542 -7.80 11.92 28.49
CA GLU A 542 -6.68 12.36 29.31
C GLU A 542 -5.73 11.20 29.58
N ARG A 543 -6.27 10.03 29.92
CA ARG A 543 -5.50 8.80 30.09
C ARG A 543 -4.77 8.38 28.81
N LEU A 544 -5.45 8.36 27.67
CA LEU A 544 -4.82 8.01 26.38
C LEU A 544 -3.72 9.03 26.04
N ARG A 545 -3.98 10.31 26.27
CA ARG A 545 -3.01 11.40 26.10
C ARG A 545 -1.78 11.19 26.98
N GLU A 546 -1.95 10.94 28.27
CA GLU A 546 -0.84 10.66 29.19
C GLU A 546 -0.04 9.43 28.77
N CYS A 547 -0.73 8.34 28.43
CA CYS A 547 -0.08 7.12 27.94
C CYS A 547 0.74 7.41 26.67
N MET A 548 0.21 8.19 25.74
CA MET A 548 0.90 8.56 24.50
C MET A 548 2.08 9.51 24.73
N ILE A 549 2.01 10.41 25.72
CA ILE A 549 3.13 11.27 26.13
C ILE A 549 4.23 10.42 26.76
N GLU A 550 3.86 9.51 27.65
CA GLU A 550 4.84 8.67 28.35
C GLU A 550 5.52 7.70 27.38
N ALA A 551 4.75 7.11 26.47
CA ALA A 551 5.29 6.19 25.49
C ALA A 551 6.26 6.88 24.50
N ARG A 552 6.07 8.18 24.20
CA ARG A 552 7.07 8.97 23.44
C ARG A 552 8.42 9.06 24.12
N LYS A 553 8.45 9.15 25.45
CA LYS A 553 9.73 9.22 26.18
C LYS A 553 10.52 7.92 26.09
N GLN A 554 9.84 6.82 25.77
CA GLN A 554 10.45 5.49 25.59
C GLN A 554 10.84 5.23 24.14
N ALA A 555 10.54 6.14 23.20
CA ALA A 555 10.89 5.97 21.79
C ALA A 555 12.40 6.01 21.61
N THR A 556 12.95 4.96 21.00
CA THR A 556 14.37 4.89 20.65
C THR A 556 14.63 5.61 19.33
N MET A 557 15.88 6.07 19.12
CA MET A 557 16.26 6.66 17.83
C MET A 557 16.14 5.65 16.68
N GLU A 558 16.39 4.37 16.94
CA GLU A 558 16.24 3.29 15.97
C GLU A 558 14.80 3.14 15.48
N GLU A 559 13.81 3.16 16.38
CA GLU A 559 12.39 3.08 16.01
C GLU A 559 11.92 4.31 15.22
N LEU A 560 12.51 5.48 15.48
CA LEU A 560 12.24 6.71 14.71
C LEU A 560 12.85 6.67 13.30
N LEU A 561 13.97 5.98 13.14
CA LEU A 561 14.65 5.80 11.85
C LEU A 561 14.18 4.55 11.09
N SER A 562 13.34 3.72 11.71
CA SER A 562 12.76 2.54 11.06
C SER A 562 12.11 2.94 9.74
N THR A 563 12.52 2.26 8.67
CA THR A 563 12.11 2.63 7.31
C THR A 563 10.77 1.99 6.98
N CYS A 564 9.81 2.80 6.54
CA CYS A 564 8.52 2.30 6.08
C CYS A 564 8.50 2.03 4.58
N ARG A 565 9.44 2.61 3.83
CA ARG A 565 9.57 2.43 2.38
C ARG A 565 10.99 2.77 1.91
N SER A 566 11.52 2.02 0.96
CA SER A 566 12.76 2.36 0.25
C SER A 566 12.52 2.24 -1.25
N VAL A 567 13.01 3.20 -2.04
CA VAL A 567 12.83 3.25 -3.50
C VAL A 567 14.17 3.49 -4.17
N ARG A 568 14.37 2.89 -5.35
CA ARG A 568 15.55 3.12 -6.18
C ARG A 568 15.18 3.15 -7.66
N VAL A 569 15.90 3.97 -8.41
CA VAL A 569 15.91 3.91 -9.88
C VAL A 569 17.22 3.28 -10.38
N ALA A 570 17.12 2.48 -11.44
CA ALA A 570 18.24 1.95 -12.18
C ALA A 570 17.99 2.14 -13.68
N ILE A 571 19.04 2.49 -14.43
CA ILE A 571 19.00 2.73 -15.86
C ILE A 571 20.09 1.90 -16.52
N GLY A 572 19.76 1.23 -17.63
CA GLY A 572 20.73 0.49 -18.44
C GLY A 572 20.52 0.76 -19.93
N GLN A 573 21.54 0.47 -20.75
CA GLN A 573 21.41 0.53 -22.21
C GLN A 573 21.70 -0.83 -22.83
N LYS A 574 20.99 -1.15 -23.92
CA LYS A 574 21.29 -2.34 -24.71
C LYS A 574 22.71 -2.25 -25.30
N PRO A 575 23.52 -3.32 -25.21
CA PRO A 575 24.89 -3.35 -25.71
C PRO A 575 25.03 -3.23 -27.23
#